data_AF-A0A949X4J3-F1
#
_entry.id   AF-A0A949X4J3-F1
#
_cell.length_a   1.000
_cell.length_b   1.000
_cell.length_c   1.000
_cell.angle_alpha   90.00
_cell.angle_beta   90.00
_cell.angle_gamma   90.00
#
_symmetry.space_group_name_H-M   'P 1'
#
loop_
_entity.id
_entity.type
_entity.pdbx_description
1 polymer ?
#
loop_
_entity_poly.entity_id
_entity_poly.type
_entity_poly.pdbx_seq_one_letter_code
_entity_poly.pdbx_strand_id
1 'polypeptide(L)'
;FHHPPQMTLWGGIFTRFDDLDGNSFVLVGRDDFVREIEAQRRAAAEKLEAERRHAHELDIAKQVQARLFPQTLPQLNTLEYFGVCIPARTVGGDYYDFLNLGRERVALVIGDTCGKGIGAALLMANLQANLRGQSATALDQPLQFLKSVNQLFFENTTESSYATLFFSQYDDQTRTLHYANCGHYPPLLLHKDKSLDQLDSTGTVLGLFEKWDCSMQEQRLAPGDLLALYTDGITESFNDAGEEFGEERLVEGLRENRNRPVQEVVSAIIDEVQHFSSVEQHDDITLIIAKCR
;
A
#
# COMPACT_ATOMS: atom_id res chain seq x y z
N PHE A 1 60.02 -36.82 -20.30
CA PHE A 1 58.63 -36.96 -19.86
C PHE A 1 58.33 -38.44 -19.72
N HIS A 2 58.30 -38.97 -18.50
CA HIS A 2 58.09 -40.40 -18.27
C HIS A 2 56.61 -40.79 -18.15
N HIS A 3 55.72 -39.81 -17.96
CA HIS A 3 54.27 -40.01 -17.96
C HIS A 3 53.57 -38.93 -18.80
N PRO A 4 52.68 -39.29 -19.74
CA PRO A 4 51.88 -38.31 -20.47
C PRO A 4 50.91 -37.59 -19.52
N PRO A 5 50.54 -36.33 -19.80
CA PRO A 5 49.55 -35.60 -19.00
C PRO A 5 48.25 -36.41 -18.92
N GLN A 6 47.74 -36.58 -17.71
CA GLN A 6 46.52 -37.34 -17.46
C GLN A 6 45.37 -36.36 -17.15
N MET A 7 44.28 -36.47 -17.91
CA MET A 7 43.00 -35.85 -17.54
C MET A 7 42.39 -36.65 -16.39
N THR A 8 42.09 -35.96 -15.29
CA THR A 8 41.34 -36.54 -14.19
C THR A 8 39.83 -36.38 -14.42
N LEU A 9 39.03 -37.16 -13.68
CA LEU A 9 37.55 -37.11 -13.69
C LEU A 9 36.97 -35.71 -13.41
N TRP A 10 37.77 -34.78 -12.91
CA TRP A 10 37.39 -33.41 -12.56
C TRP A 10 37.92 -32.35 -13.54
N GLY A 11 38.39 -32.76 -14.73
CA GLY A 11 38.77 -31.85 -15.81
C GLY A 11 40.15 -31.19 -15.65
N GLY A 12 40.92 -31.56 -14.61
CA GLY A 12 42.29 -31.10 -14.38
C GLY A 12 43.35 -31.96 -15.07
N ILE A 13 44.34 -31.31 -15.70
CA ILE A 13 45.53 -31.83 -16.35
C ILE A 13 46.65 -31.71 -15.34
N PHE A 14 47.13 -32.86 -14.89
CA PHE A 14 48.28 -32.95 -14.02
C PHE A 14 49.42 -33.59 -14.80
N THR A 15 50.61 -32.99 -14.74
CA THR A 15 51.83 -33.64 -15.22
C THR A 15 52.86 -33.66 -14.10
N ARG A 16 53.45 -34.83 -13.86
CA ARG A 16 54.48 -35.03 -12.85
C ARG A 16 55.82 -35.20 -13.54
N PHE A 17 56.85 -34.56 -12.99
CA PHE A 17 58.22 -34.70 -13.47
C PHE A 17 59.17 -34.81 -12.29
N ASP A 18 60.20 -35.62 -12.46
CA ASP A 18 61.26 -35.79 -11.47
C ASP A 18 62.52 -35.08 -11.99
N ASP A 19 63.25 -34.40 -11.10
CA ASP A 19 64.57 -33.88 -11.44
C ASP A 19 65.64 -34.99 -11.38
N LEU A 20 66.87 -34.65 -11.80
CA LEU A 20 68.00 -35.58 -11.80
C LEU A 20 68.42 -36.03 -10.39
N ASP A 21 68.01 -35.29 -9.36
CA ASP A 21 68.30 -35.58 -7.96
C ASP A 21 67.18 -36.43 -7.30
N GLY A 22 66.13 -36.76 -8.05
CA GLY A 22 65.01 -37.60 -7.60
C GLY A 22 63.88 -36.84 -6.90
N ASN A 23 63.86 -35.51 -6.95
CA ASN A 23 62.74 -34.72 -6.43
C ASN A 23 61.59 -34.72 -7.42
N SER A 24 60.38 -35.02 -6.95
CA SER A 24 59.16 -34.98 -7.75
C SER A 24 58.47 -33.62 -7.70
N PHE A 25 58.12 -33.09 -8.86
CA PHE A 25 57.33 -31.87 -9.05
C PHE A 25 56.03 -32.20 -9.79
N VAL A 26 54.96 -31.48 -9.47
CA VAL A 26 53.66 -31.61 -10.14
C VAL A 26 53.27 -30.26 -10.73
N LEU A 27 53.05 -30.23 -12.04
CA LEU A 27 52.47 -29.10 -12.74
C LEU A 27 50.96 -29.32 -12.83
N VAL A 28 50.20 -28.39 -12.25
CA VAL A 28 48.74 -28.38 -12.30
C VAL A 28 48.32 -27.41 -13.39
N GLY A 29 47.69 -27.92 -14.45
CA GLY A 29 46.99 -27.10 -15.43
C GLY A 29 45.90 -26.29 -14.72
N ARG A 30 45.82 -25.00 -15.02
CA ARG A 30 44.83 -24.07 -14.45
C ARG A 30 43.49 -24.33 -15.12
N ASP A 31 42.93 -25.47 -14.77
CA ASP A 31 41.91 -26.14 -15.56
C ASP A 31 40.50 -25.72 -15.17
N ASP A 32 39.58 -26.05 -16.06
CA ASP A 32 38.20 -25.57 -16.16
C ASP A 32 37.42 -25.51 -14.85
N PHE A 33 37.79 -26.30 -13.83
CA PHE A 33 37.28 -26.20 -12.47
C PHE A 33 37.49 -24.83 -11.80
N VAL A 34 38.69 -24.24 -11.91
CA VAL A 34 38.97 -22.89 -11.38
C VAL A 34 38.16 -21.85 -12.15
N ARG A 35 38.02 -22.02 -13.48
CA ARG A 35 37.21 -21.15 -14.32
C ARG A 35 35.72 -21.25 -14.00
N GLU A 36 35.23 -22.45 -13.72
CA GLU A 36 33.84 -22.69 -13.33
C GLU A 36 33.53 -22.08 -11.96
N ILE A 37 34.43 -22.23 -10.97
CA ILE A 37 34.27 -21.57 -9.66
C ILE A 37 34.34 -20.04 -9.80
N GLU A 38 35.28 -19.52 -10.60
CA GLU A 38 35.37 -18.08 -10.87
C GLU A 38 34.12 -17.56 -11.60
N ALA A 39 33.57 -18.33 -12.54
CA ALA A 39 32.34 -18.01 -13.25
C ALA A 39 31.12 -18.02 -12.31
N GLN A 40 31.00 -19.03 -11.44
CA GLN A 40 29.94 -19.09 -10.43
C GLN A 40 30.03 -17.94 -9.43
N ARG A 41 31.25 -17.61 -8.96
CA ARG A 41 31.48 -16.46 -8.07
C ARG A 41 31.13 -15.14 -8.76
N ARG A 42 31.49 -15.00 -10.04
CA ARG A 42 31.15 -13.82 -10.85
C ARG A 42 29.64 -13.70 -11.05
N ALA A 43 28.97 -14.78 -11.42
CA ALA A 43 27.52 -14.81 -11.59
C ALA A 43 26.79 -14.50 -10.26
N ALA A 44 27.28 -15.03 -9.14
CA ALA A 44 26.75 -14.72 -7.81
C ALA A 44 26.97 -13.24 -7.43
N ALA A 45 28.14 -12.69 -7.74
CA ALA A 45 28.43 -11.27 -7.51
C ALA A 45 27.56 -10.36 -8.39
N GLU A 46 27.39 -10.68 -9.67
CA GLU A 46 26.52 -9.96 -10.60
C GLU A 46 25.04 -10.04 -10.17
N LYS A 47 24.58 -11.20 -9.71
CA LYS A 47 23.23 -11.37 -9.14
C LYS A 47 23.04 -10.51 -7.89
N LEU A 48 23.98 -10.54 -6.95
CA LEU A 48 23.92 -9.74 -5.74
C LEU A 48 23.93 -8.23 -6.05
N GLU A 49 24.72 -7.80 -7.04
CA GLU A 49 24.77 -6.41 -7.47
C GLU A 49 23.47 -5.98 -8.16
N ALA A 50 22.84 -6.86 -8.96
CA ALA A 50 21.52 -6.63 -9.51
C ALA A 50 20.45 -6.51 -8.42
N GLU A 51 20.43 -7.44 -7.45
CA GLU A 51 19.50 -7.40 -6.31
C GLU A 51 19.67 -6.11 -5.49
N ARG A 52 20.92 -5.67 -5.25
CA ARG A 52 21.20 -4.40 -4.57
C ARG A 52 20.70 -3.20 -5.35
N ARG A 53 20.87 -3.17 -6.67
CA ARG A 53 20.36 -2.09 -7.53
C ARG A 53 18.83 -2.04 -7.49
N HIS A 54 18.16 -3.18 -7.62
CA HIS A 54 16.71 -3.26 -7.52
C HIS A 54 16.19 -2.84 -6.13
N ALA A 55 16.84 -3.28 -5.06
CA ALA A 55 16.48 -2.86 -3.70
C ALA A 55 16.63 -1.34 -3.51
N HIS A 56 17.66 -0.74 -4.11
CA HIS A 56 17.87 0.70 -4.07
C HIS A 56 16.78 1.48 -4.85
N GLU A 57 16.41 1.01 -6.04
CA GLU A 57 15.30 1.60 -6.83
C GLU A 57 13.97 1.54 -6.07
N LEU A 58 13.69 0.41 -5.40
CA LEU A 58 12.51 0.24 -4.56
C LEU A 58 12.52 1.17 -3.34
N ASP A 59 13.67 1.38 -2.71
CA ASP A 59 13.79 2.31 -1.58
C ASP A 59 13.51 3.77 -2.03
N ILE A 60 14.01 4.16 -3.20
CA ILE A 60 13.68 5.46 -3.79
C ILE A 60 12.17 5.58 -4.04
N ALA A 61 11.54 4.55 -4.61
CA ALA A 61 10.10 4.54 -4.86
C ALA A 61 9.30 4.69 -3.56
N LYS A 62 9.70 3.98 -2.50
CA LYS A 62 9.10 4.11 -1.16
C LYS A 62 9.22 5.53 -0.62
N GLN A 63 10.39 6.15 -0.73
CA GLN A 63 10.59 7.53 -0.27
C GLN A 63 9.73 8.53 -1.04
N VAL A 64 9.54 8.34 -2.34
CA VAL A 64 8.65 9.17 -3.17
C VAL A 64 7.19 8.97 -2.75
N GLN A 65 6.74 7.71 -2.63
CA GLN A 65 5.36 7.41 -2.24
C GLN A 65 5.03 7.94 -0.83
N ALA A 66 5.97 7.86 0.11
CA ALA A 66 5.80 8.40 1.45
C ALA A 66 5.47 9.90 1.47
N ARG A 67 5.92 10.67 0.46
CA ARG A 67 5.61 12.10 0.32
C ARG A 67 4.25 12.38 -0.31
N LEU A 68 3.60 11.37 -0.91
CA LEU A 68 2.28 11.50 -1.51
C LEU A 68 1.16 11.45 -0.46
N PHE A 69 1.40 10.75 0.65
CA PHE A 69 0.51 10.71 1.81
C PHE A 69 0.45 12.06 2.56
N PRO A 70 -0.59 12.29 3.40
CA PRO A 70 -0.76 13.52 4.17
C PRO A 70 0.47 13.94 4.95
N GLN A 71 0.97 15.14 4.63
CA GLN A 71 2.07 15.78 5.39
C GLN A 71 1.54 16.74 6.47
N THR A 72 0.25 17.05 6.42
CA THR A 72 -0.42 17.98 7.33
C THR A 72 -1.77 17.40 7.73
N LEU A 73 -2.19 17.68 8.96
CA LEU A 73 -3.50 17.31 9.49
C LEU A 73 -4.29 18.60 9.78
N PRO A 74 -5.15 19.07 8.86
CA PRO A 74 -5.93 20.29 9.05
C PRO A 74 -6.73 20.28 10.37
N GLN A 75 -6.56 21.30 11.20
CA GLN A 75 -7.25 21.33 12.49
C GLN A 75 -8.72 21.70 12.32
N LEU A 76 -9.59 20.97 13.02
CA LEU A 76 -11.03 21.18 13.10
C LEU A 76 -11.46 21.25 14.56
N ASN A 77 -12.53 21.98 14.85
CA ASN A 77 -13.04 22.13 16.21
C ASN A 77 -13.87 20.93 16.64
N THR A 78 -14.66 20.39 15.71
CA THR A 78 -15.68 19.37 15.98
C THR A 78 -15.27 17.96 15.59
N LEU A 79 -14.15 17.79 14.87
CA LEU A 79 -13.69 16.48 14.41
C LEU A 79 -12.23 16.24 14.77
N GLU A 80 -11.97 15.16 15.49
CA GLU A 80 -10.63 14.62 15.70
C GLU A 80 -10.43 13.46 14.74
N TYR A 81 -9.33 13.41 14.00
CA TYR A 81 -9.14 12.35 13.03
C TYR A 81 -7.66 12.03 12.83
N PHE A 82 -7.38 10.80 12.44
CA PHE A 82 -6.03 10.31 12.16
C PHE A 82 -6.12 9.14 11.18
N GLY A 83 -5.09 8.96 10.37
CA GLY A 83 -5.03 7.84 9.46
C GLY A 83 -3.60 7.38 9.19
N VAL A 84 -3.49 6.11 8.83
CA VAL A 84 -2.24 5.42 8.53
C VAL A 84 -2.44 4.53 7.30
N CYS A 85 -1.37 4.33 6.54
CA CYS A 85 -1.26 3.33 5.49
C CYS A 85 0.03 2.53 5.72
N ILE A 86 -0.07 1.22 5.76
CA ILE A 86 1.01 0.26 5.94
C ILE A 86 1.03 -0.62 4.69
N PRO A 87 1.96 -0.41 3.75
CA PRO A 87 1.99 -1.20 2.53
C PRO A 87 2.47 -2.63 2.82
N ALA A 88 1.89 -3.62 2.14
CA ALA A 88 2.27 -5.03 2.23
C ALA A 88 3.65 -5.30 1.61
N ARG A 89 4.05 -4.46 0.67
CA ARG A 89 5.36 -4.50 0.01
C ARG A 89 6.12 -3.18 0.24
N THR A 90 7.26 -3.00 -0.42
CA THR A 90 8.01 -1.74 -0.34
C THR A 90 7.20 -0.51 -0.74
N VAL A 91 6.23 -0.69 -1.65
CA VAL A 91 5.24 0.30 -2.09
C VAL A 91 3.88 -0.36 -2.31
N GLY A 92 2.81 0.41 -2.12
CA GLY A 92 1.42 -0.06 -2.15
C GLY A 92 0.51 0.61 -3.19
N GLY A 93 -0.67 0.04 -3.43
CA GLY A 93 -1.76 0.61 -4.23
C GLY A 93 -2.74 1.47 -3.42
N ASP A 94 -2.73 1.32 -2.10
CA ASP A 94 -3.59 2.06 -1.19
C ASP A 94 -3.25 3.56 -1.12
N TYR A 95 -4.31 4.35 -0.94
CA TYR A 95 -4.25 5.80 -0.84
C TYR A 95 -5.15 6.31 0.28
N TYR A 96 -4.66 7.30 1.02
CA TYR A 96 -5.51 8.14 1.84
C TYR A 96 -5.04 9.59 1.82
N ASP A 97 -5.97 10.52 2.04
CA ASP A 97 -5.63 11.94 2.16
C ASP A 97 -6.59 12.76 3.04
N PHE A 98 -6.10 13.90 3.50
CA PHE A 98 -6.83 14.94 4.20
C PHE A 98 -6.68 16.26 3.42
N LEU A 99 -7.60 16.50 2.49
CA LEU A 99 -7.54 17.71 1.65
C LEU A 99 -8.18 18.88 2.40
N ASN A 100 -7.41 19.91 2.71
CA ASN A 100 -7.97 21.16 3.21
C ASN A 100 -8.70 21.87 2.07
N LEU A 101 -10.03 21.93 2.16
CA LEU A 101 -10.87 22.57 1.14
C LEU A 101 -11.09 24.08 1.43
N GLY A 102 -10.58 24.57 2.56
CA GLY A 102 -10.89 25.91 3.07
C GLY A 102 -12.27 26.00 3.70
N ARG A 103 -12.61 27.19 4.22
CA ARG A 103 -13.90 27.47 4.88
C ARG A 103 -14.27 26.46 5.98
N GLU A 104 -13.28 26.04 6.77
CA GLU A 104 -13.46 25.04 7.84
C GLU A 104 -14.00 23.68 7.33
N ARG A 105 -13.62 23.32 6.10
CA ARG A 105 -13.94 22.03 5.50
C ARG A 105 -12.70 21.23 5.15
N VAL A 106 -12.80 19.93 5.39
CA VAL A 106 -11.75 18.95 5.08
C VAL A 106 -12.38 17.81 4.30
N ALA A 107 -11.69 17.34 3.27
CA ALA A 107 -12.02 16.07 2.64
C ALA A 107 -11.27 14.93 3.31
N LEU A 108 -11.99 13.92 3.78
CA LEU A 108 -11.39 12.62 4.11
C LEU A 108 -11.49 11.76 2.85
N VAL A 109 -10.34 11.25 2.40
CA VAL A 109 -10.24 10.46 1.19
C VAL A 109 -9.52 9.15 1.52
N ILE A 110 -10.06 8.04 1.04
CA ILE A 110 -9.40 6.73 1.03
C ILE A 110 -9.70 6.04 -0.30
N GLY A 111 -8.78 5.25 -0.81
CA GLY A 111 -8.99 4.48 -2.02
C GLY A 111 -7.94 3.41 -2.19
N ASP A 112 -8.22 2.46 -3.06
CA ASP A 112 -7.32 1.38 -3.42
C ASP A 112 -7.31 1.23 -4.95
N THR A 113 -6.13 0.97 -5.51
CA THR A 113 -5.91 0.80 -6.94
C THR A 113 -5.63 -0.64 -7.29
N CYS A 114 -6.18 -1.11 -8.40
CA CYS A 114 -6.03 -2.51 -8.79
C CYS A 114 -4.55 -2.92 -9.00
N GLY A 115 -4.23 -4.16 -8.62
CA GLY A 115 -2.89 -4.74 -8.75
C GLY A 115 -2.09 -4.63 -7.46
N LYS A 116 -0.78 -4.93 -7.50
CA LYS A 116 0.10 -4.88 -6.32
C LYS A 116 1.50 -4.37 -6.68
N GLY A 117 2.22 -3.85 -5.69
CA GLY A 117 3.60 -3.39 -5.84
C GLY A 117 3.73 -2.13 -6.71
N ILE A 118 4.80 -2.04 -7.52
CA ILE A 118 5.14 -0.81 -8.25
C ILE A 118 4.03 -0.36 -9.22
N GLY A 119 3.37 -1.29 -9.90
CA GLY A 119 2.29 -0.95 -10.84
C GLY A 119 1.12 -0.24 -10.15
N ALA A 120 0.65 -0.79 -9.03
CA ALA A 120 -0.40 -0.18 -8.21
C ALA A 120 0.08 1.15 -7.62
N ALA A 121 1.33 1.24 -7.14
CA ALA A 121 1.89 2.49 -6.64
C ALA A 121 1.91 3.64 -7.67
N LEU A 122 2.12 3.33 -8.96
CA LEU A 122 2.03 4.33 -10.04
C LEU A 122 0.59 4.77 -10.30
N LEU A 123 -0.37 3.85 -10.26
CA LEU A 123 -1.80 4.17 -10.36
C LEU A 123 -2.24 5.05 -9.17
N MET A 124 -1.84 4.67 -7.97
CA MET A 124 -2.06 5.44 -6.75
C MET A 124 -1.52 6.87 -6.86
N ALA A 125 -0.28 7.03 -7.35
CA ALA A 125 0.32 8.34 -7.56
C ALA A 125 -0.44 9.18 -8.61
N ASN A 126 -0.94 8.54 -9.67
CA ASN A 126 -1.76 9.18 -10.69
C ASN A 126 -3.09 9.67 -10.09
N LEU A 127 -3.79 8.82 -9.32
CA LEU A 127 -5.03 9.17 -8.63
C LEU A 127 -4.83 10.34 -7.66
N GLN A 128 -3.77 10.28 -6.85
CA GLN A 128 -3.38 11.33 -5.92
C GLN A 128 -3.16 12.67 -6.64
N ALA A 129 -2.42 12.65 -7.75
CA ALA A 129 -2.12 13.86 -8.52
C ALA A 129 -3.41 14.50 -9.08
N ASN A 130 -4.34 13.68 -9.58
CA ASN A 130 -5.63 14.14 -10.08
C ASN A 130 -6.51 14.75 -8.97
N LEU A 131 -6.57 14.10 -7.80
CA LEU A 131 -7.34 14.57 -6.66
C LEU A 131 -6.78 15.88 -6.09
N ARG A 132 -5.46 15.93 -5.83
CA ARG A 132 -4.83 17.14 -5.27
C ARG A 132 -4.82 18.29 -6.26
N GLY A 133 -4.48 18.03 -7.52
CA GLY A 133 -4.38 19.04 -8.58
C GLY A 133 -5.69 19.79 -8.84
N GLN A 134 -6.83 19.16 -8.52
CA GLN A 134 -8.16 19.70 -8.75
C GLN A 134 -8.93 20.00 -7.44
N SER A 135 -8.30 19.82 -6.27
CA SER A 135 -8.96 19.93 -4.96
C SER A 135 -9.69 21.27 -4.72
N ALA A 136 -9.28 22.35 -5.38
CA ALA A 136 -9.94 23.65 -5.31
C ALA A 136 -11.38 23.65 -5.83
N THR A 137 -11.72 22.82 -6.83
CA THR A 137 -13.10 22.73 -7.37
C THR A 137 -13.97 21.80 -6.54
N ALA A 138 -13.35 20.93 -5.73
CA ALA A 138 -14.07 19.95 -4.92
C ALA A 138 -15.08 20.65 -4.00
N LEU A 139 -14.70 21.75 -3.35
CA LEU A 139 -15.53 22.46 -2.36
C LEU A 139 -16.93 22.82 -2.87
N ASP A 140 -17.02 23.43 -4.05
CA ASP A 140 -18.29 23.97 -4.58
C ASP A 140 -18.96 23.01 -5.58
N GLN A 141 -18.19 22.10 -6.21
CA GLN A 141 -18.68 21.20 -7.27
C GLN A 141 -18.11 19.78 -7.14
N PRO A 142 -18.39 19.06 -6.04
CA PRO A 142 -17.77 17.75 -5.76
C PRO A 142 -18.05 16.70 -6.84
N LEU A 143 -19.27 16.68 -7.40
CA LEU A 143 -19.62 15.75 -8.48
C LEU A 143 -18.84 16.02 -9.77
N GLN A 144 -18.68 17.29 -10.15
CA GLN A 144 -17.91 17.65 -11.33
C GLN A 144 -16.42 17.36 -11.13
N PHE A 145 -15.92 17.60 -9.91
CA PHE A 145 -14.58 17.22 -9.50
C PHE A 145 -14.33 15.72 -9.67
N LEU A 146 -15.20 14.86 -9.11
CA LEU A 146 -15.06 13.41 -9.23
C LEU A 146 -15.17 12.90 -10.67
N LYS A 147 -16.08 13.48 -11.48
CA LYS A 147 -16.16 13.16 -12.92
C LYS A 147 -14.88 13.49 -13.66
N SER A 148 -14.29 14.65 -13.37
CA SER A 148 -13.01 15.07 -13.96
C SER A 148 -11.87 14.15 -13.53
N VAL A 149 -11.83 13.76 -12.25
CA VAL A 149 -10.86 12.78 -11.73
C VAL A 149 -11.03 11.43 -12.43
N ASN A 150 -12.26 10.92 -12.57
CA ASN A 150 -12.51 9.68 -13.30
C ASN A 150 -12.01 9.76 -14.74
N GLN A 151 -12.36 10.83 -15.47
CA GLN A 151 -12.01 10.99 -16.86
C GLN A 151 -10.48 11.00 -17.05
N LEU A 152 -9.77 11.82 -16.28
CA LEU A 152 -8.31 11.88 -16.36
C LEU A 152 -7.65 10.57 -15.92
N PHE A 153 -8.21 9.87 -14.94
CA PHE A 153 -7.69 8.57 -14.53
C PHE A 153 -7.92 7.50 -15.61
N PHE A 154 -9.10 7.47 -16.24
CA PHE A 154 -9.43 6.60 -17.38
C PHE A 154 -8.49 6.84 -18.56
N GLU A 155 -8.27 8.10 -18.95
CA GLU A 155 -7.42 8.48 -20.09
C GLU A 155 -5.93 8.14 -19.88
N ASN A 156 -5.46 8.14 -18.63
CA ASN A 156 -4.04 7.93 -18.30
C ASN A 156 -3.72 6.49 -17.86
N THR A 157 -4.68 5.58 -17.88
CA THR A 157 -4.50 4.19 -17.43
C THR A 157 -4.97 3.19 -18.47
N THR A 158 -4.73 1.90 -18.24
CA THR A 158 -5.14 0.84 -19.18
C THR A 158 -6.63 0.52 -19.01
N GLU A 159 -7.27 -0.07 -20.02
CA GLU A 159 -8.71 -0.41 -19.96
C GLU A 159 -9.11 -1.32 -18.79
N SER A 160 -8.17 -2.09 -18.22
CA SER A 160 -8.39 -2.95 -17.05
C SER A 160 -8.03 -2.28 -15.72
N SER A 161 -7.53 -1.04 -15.74
CA SER A 161 -7.13 -0.31 -14.54
C SER A 161 -8.34 0.37 -13.91
N TYR A 162 -8.47 0.24 -12.59
CA TYR A 162 -9.51 0.92 -11.84
C TYR A 162 -9.04 1.25 -10.43
N ALA A 163 -9.77 2.15 -9.77
CA ALA A 163 -9.56 2.48 -8.38
C ALA A 163 -10.90 2.56 -7.64
N THR A 164 -10.96 1.95 -6.46
CA THR A 164 -12.02 2.24 -5.51
C THR A 164 -11.71 3.56 -4.81
N LEU A 165 -12.73 4.35 -4.47
CA LEU A 165 -12.53 5.61 -3.77
C LEU A 165 -13.71 5.96 -2.87
N PHE A 166 -13.46 6.23 -1.59
CA PHE A 166 -14.36 7.01 -0.77
C PHE A 166 -13.86 8.44 -0.69
N PHE A 167 -14.68 9.37 -1.19
CA PHE A 167 -14.43 10.80 -1.10
C PHE A 167 -15.49 11.44 -0.22
N SER A 168 -15.07 12.27 0.73
CA SER A 168 -16.02 13.02 1.56
C SER A 168 -15.61 14.46 1.74
N GLN A 169 -16.55 15.30 2.18
CA GLN A 169 -16.36 16.68 2.59
C GLN A 169 -17.04 16.86 3.92
N TYR A 170 -16.24 17.05 4.96
CA TYR A 170 -16.74 17.36 6.28
C TYR A 170 -16.81 18.87 6.47
N ASP A 171 -17.96 19.37 6.88
CA ASP A 171 -18.19 20.75 7.29
C ASP A 171 -18.16 20.86 8.82
N ASP A 172 -17.16 21.58 9.35
CA ASP A 172 -16.94 21.70 10.80
C ASP A 172 -18.03 22.51 11.51
N GLN A 173 -18.75 23.38 10.80
CA GLN A 173 -19.80 24.21 11.37
C GLN A 173 -21.08 23.42 11.57
N THR A 174 -21.45 22.59 10.59
CA THR A 174 -22.70 21.83 10.60
C THR A 174 -22.53 20.41 11.13
N ARG A 175 -21.29 19.90 11.16
CA ARG A 175 -20.93 18.50 11.45
C ARG A 175 -21.52 17.54 10.42
N THR A 176 -21.61 17.99 9.19
CA THR A 176 -22.19 17.25 8.09
C THR A 176 -21.08 16.73 7.19
N LEU A 177 -21.14 15.43 6.88
CA LEU A 177 -20.32 14.75 5.93
C LEU A 177 -21.10 14.59 4.62
N HIS A 178 -20.66 15.25 3.55
CA HIS A 178 -21.12 14.96 2.20
C HIS A 178 -20.16 13.97 1.57
N TYR A 179 -20.60 12.82 1.11
CA TYR A 179 -19.71 11.80 0.58
C TYR A 179 -20.18 11.18 -0.72
N ALA A 180 -19.23 10.66 -1.48
CA ALA A 180 -19.45 9.71 -2.55
C ALA A 180 -18.55 8.50 -2.33
N ASN A 181 -19.17 7.32 -2.32
CA ASN A 181 -18.45 6.06 -2.28
C ASN A 181 -18.47 5.44 -3.68
N CYS A 182 -17.30 5.41 -4.32
CA CYS A 182 -17.07 4.98 -5.69
C CYS A 182 -16.55 3.54 -5.68
N GLY A 183 -17.37 2.61 -5.18
CA GLY A 183 -17.04 1.18 -5.09
C GLY A 183 -15.98 0.80 -4.05
N HIS A 184 -15.72 1.67 -3.06
CA HIS A 184 -14.83 1.37 -1.94
C HIS A 184 -15.59 0.66 -0.81
N TYR A 185 -14.83 0.02 0.09
CA TYR A 185 -15.40 -0.61 1.28
C TYR A 185 -16.22 0.41 2.08
N PRO A 186 -17.48 0.10 2.44
CA PRO A 186 -18.35 1.04 3.13
C PRO A 186 -17.75 1.48 4.47
N PRO A 187 -17.51 2.78 4.69
CA PRO A 187 -17.10 3.25 5.99
C PRO A 187 -18.10 2.90 7.09
N LEU A 188 -17.58 2.54 8.25
CA LEU A 188 -18.33 2.17 9.43
C LEU A 188 -18.60 3.42 10.28
N LEU A 189 -19.86 3.78 10.46
CA LEU A 189 -20.28 4.84 11.37
C LEU A 189 -20.80 4.23 12.67
N LEU A 190 -19.95 4.20 13.69
CA LEU A 190 -20.30 3.75 15.03
C LEU A 190 -20.86 4.91 15.84
N HIS A 191 -22.16 4.85 16.11
CA HIS A 191 -22.85 5.85 16.91
C HIS A 191 -22.51 5.75 18.40
N LYS A 192 -22.81 6.84 19.13
CA LYS A 192 -22.63 6.87 20.58
C LYS A 192 -23.37 5.77 21.34
N ASP A 193 -24.54 5.35 20.86
CA ASP A 193 -25.34 4.27 21.44
C ASP A 193 -24.88 2.86 21.01
N LYS A 194 -23.78 2.77 20.26
CA LYS A 194 -23.17 1.56 19.69
C LYS A 194 -23.93 0.93 18.52
N SER A 195 -24.99 1.59 18.03
CA SER A 195 -25.53 1.27 16.70
C SER A 195 -24.49 1.56 15.62
N LEU A 196 -24.60 0.85 14.50
CA LEU A 196 -23.63 0.87 13.42
C LEU A 196 -24.38 1.11 12.12
N ASP A 197 -24.01 2.16 11.41
CA ASP A 197 -24.42 2.43 10.05
C ASP A 197 -23.22 2.21 9.10
N GLN A 198 -23.50 1.85 7.85
CA GLN A 198 -22.51 1.75 6.78
C GLN A 198 -22.77 2.82 5.74
N LEU A 199 -21.71 3.46 5.24
CA LEU A 199 -21.80 4.47 4.17
C LEU A 199 -21.61 3.81 2.80
N ASP A 200 -22.71 3.25 2.29
CA ASP A 200 -22.77 2.43 1.08
C ASP A 200 -22.31 3.15 -0.20
N SER A 201 -22.03 2.36 -1.23
CA SER A 201 -21.62 2.84 -2.56
C SER A 201 -22.68 3.74 -3.20
N THR A 202 -22.25 4.90 -3.69
CA THR A 202 -23.08 5.89 -4.39
C THR A 202 -22.70 6.07 -5.86
N GLY A 203 -21.67 5.35 -6.31
CA GLY A 203 -21.20 5.26 -7.68
C GLY A 203 -20.42 3.95 -7.91
N THR A 204 -19.91 3.75 -9.12
CA THR A 204 -19.00 2.64 -9.45
C THR A 204 -17.54 3.07 -9.26
N VAL A 205 -16.61 2.13 -9.38
CA VAL A 205 -15.16 2.40 -9.34
C VAL A 205 -14.73 3.43 -10.39
N LEU A 206 -13.68 4.18 -10.09
CA LEU A 206 -13.07 5.16 -10.98
C LEU A 206 -12.18 4.47 -12.03
N GLY A 207 -12.07 5.06 -13.21
CA GLY A 207 -11.13 4.67 -14.26
C GLY A 207 -11.56 3.50 -15.12
N LEU A 208 -12.63 2.79 -14.76
CA LEU A 208 -13.10 1.63 -15.51
C LEU A 208 -14.02 2.02 -16.68
N PHE A 209 -14.74 3.13 -16.56
CA PHE A 209 -15.73 3.56 -17.54
C PHE A 209 -15.46 5.00 -17.99
N GLU A 210 -15.46 5.22 -19.31
CA GLU A 210 -15.37 6.57 -19.90
C GLU A 210 -16.57 7.42 -19.46
N LYS A 211 -17.78 6.85 -19.54
CA LYS A 211 -19.01 7.47 -19.04
C LYS A 211 -19.28 6.99 -17.62
N TRP A 212 -18.85 7.80 -16.67
CA TRP A 212 -18.97 7.52 -15.25
C TRP A 212 -19.81 8.57 -14.53
N ASP A 213 -20.58 8.14 -13.54
CA ASP A 213 -21.39 9.01 -12.70
C ASP A 213 -21.44 8.50 -11.26
N CYS A 214 -21.68 9.42 -10.32
CA CYS A 214 -21.89 9.12 -8.92
C CYS A 214 -22.90 10.12 -8.32
N SER A 215 -23.36 9.82 -7.11
CA SER A 215 -24.18 10.74 -6.32
C SER A 215 -23.50 11.07 -5.00
N MET A 216 -23.75 12.28 -4.49
CA MET A 216 -23.35 12.65 -3.14
C MET A 216 -24.48 12.30 -2.18
N GLN A 217 -24.15 11.66 -1.07
CA GLN A 217 -25.04 11.50 0.06
C GLN A 217 -24.61 12.40 1.22
N GLU A 218 -25.54 12.65 2.14
CA GLU A 218 -25.32 13.48 3.31
C GLU A 218 -25.48 12.63 4.56
N GLN A 219 -24.50 12.70 5.46
CA GLN A 219 -24.53 12.06 6.77
C GLN A 219 -24.15 13.09 7.84
N ARG A 220 -25.03 13.31 8.83
CA ARG A 220 -24.71 14.17 9.96
C ARG A 220 -24.05 13.37 11.07
N LEU A 221 -22.94 13.87 11.61
CA LEU A 221 -22.24 13.26 12.73
C LEU A 221 -22.67 13.91 14.05
N ALA A 222 -23.09 13.10 15.02
CA ALA A 222 -23.40 13.55 16.36
C ALA A 222 -22.14 13.52 17.26
N PRO A 223 -22.08 14.38 18.30
CA PRO A 223 -21.03 14.30 19.32
C PRO A 223 -20.87 12.87 19.87
N GLY A 224 -19.67 12.31 19.75
CA GLY A 224 -19.31 10.97 20.18
C GLY A 224 -19.46 9.87 19.12
N ASP A 225 -19.92 10.20 17.92
CA ASP A 225 -19.89 9.27 16.78
C ASP A 225 -18.45 9.07 16.28
N LEU A 226 -18.17 7.86 15.83
CA LEU A 226 -16.87 7.44 15.33
C LEU A 226 -17.04 6.86 13.93
N LEU A 227 -16.40 7.47 12.95
CA LEU A 227 -16.34 7.03 11.56
C LEU A 227 -15.00 6.32 11.32
N ALA A 228 -15.05 5.11 10.80
CA ALA A 228 -13.87 4.34 10.38
C ALA A 228 -13.92 4.07 8.88
N LEU A 229 -12.90 4.52 8.16
CA LEU A 229 -12.69 4.24 6.75
C LEU A 229 -11.50 3.30 6.63
N TYR A 230 -11.62 2.23 5.86
CA TYR A 230 -10.62 1.16 5.84
C TYR A 230 -10.56 0.48 4.48
N THR A 231 -9.43 -0.17 4.20
CA THR A 231 -9.23 -1.05 3.04
C THR A 231 -9.37 -2.52 3.45
N ASP A 232 -9.54 -3.40 2.46
CA ASP A 232 -9.63 -4.86 2.66
C ASP A 232 -8.43 -5.47 3.35
N GLY A 233 -7.24 -4.85 3.28
CA GLY A 233 -6.09 -5.33 4.03
C GLY A 233 -6.34 -5.49 5.53
N ILE A 234 -7.32 -4.78 6.11
CA ILE A 234 -7.77 -5.03 7.50
C ILE A 234 -8.60 -6.31 7.58
N THR A 235 -9.70 -6.39 6.83
CA THR A 235 -10.69 -7.47 6.98
C THR A 235 -10.21 -8.80 6.39
N GLU A 236 -9.47 -8.74 5.27
CA GLU A 236 -8.86 -9.88 4.57
C GLU A 236 -7.43 -10.17 5.06
N SER A 237 -7.11 -9.81 6.30
CA SER A 237 -5.92 -10.33 7.00
C SER A 237 -6.19 -11.75 7.52
N PHE A 238 -5.30 -12.70 7.25
CA PHE A 238 -5.50 -14.12 7.56
C PHE A 238 -4.65 -14.58 8.74
N ASN A 239 -5.18 -15.44 9.60
CA ASN A 239 -4.39 -16.15 10.62
C ASN A 239 -3.76 -17.45 10.06
N ASP A 240 -2.97 -18.16 10.88
CA ASP A 240 -2.35 -19.45 10.51
C ASP A 240 -3.36 -20.55 10.10
N ALA A 241 -4.62 -20.42 10.51
CA ALA A 241 -5.69 -21.34 10.15
C ALA A 241 -6.40 -20.96 8.83
N GLY A 242 -6.01 -19.85 8.21
CA GLY A 242 -6.64 -19.32 6.99
C GLY A 242 -7.99 -18.65 7.25
N GLU A 243 -8.28 -18.23 8.48
CA GLU A 243 -9.47 -17.46 8.81
C GLU A 243 -9.18 -15.97 8.67
N GLU A 244 -10.12 -15.23 8.07
CA GLU A 244 -10.06 -13.78 7.93
C GLU A 244 -10.29 -13.08 9.28
N PHE A 245 -9.67 -11.92 9.46
CA PHE A 245 -9.91 -11.02 10.59
C PHE A 245 -11.38 -10.59 10.62
N GLY A 246 -11.90 -10.20 9.46
CA GLY A 246 -13.30 -9.90 9.22
C GLY A 246 -13.78 -8.57 9.80
N GLU A 247 -14.91 -8.09 9.28
CA GLU A 247 -15.54 -6.83 9.71
C GLU A 247 -16.02 -6.90 11.17
N GLU A 248 -16.48 -8.06 11.63
CA GLU A 248 -16.99 -8.24 13.00
C GLU A 248 -15.95 -7.87 14.05
N ARG A 249 -14.70 -8.36 13.90
CA ARG A 249 -13.60 -8.03 14.82
C ARG A 249 -13.21 -6.56 14.74
N LEU A 250 -13.21 -5.98 13.55
CA LEU A 250 -12.99 -4.54 13.37
C LEU A 250 -14.04 -3.73 14.16
N VAL A 251 -15.33 -4.07 14.03
CA VAL A 251 -16.41 -3.40 14.75
C VAL A 251 -16.26 -3.56 16.27
N GLU A 252 -15.88 -4.75 16.74
CA GLU A 252 -15.61 -5.01 18.17
C GLU A 252 -14.45 -4.16 18.68
N GLY A 253 -13.30 -4.17 17.99
CA GLY A 253 -12.15 -3.34 18.34
C GLY A 253 -12.51 -1.84 18.37
N LEU A 254 -13.31 -1.36 17.41
CA LEU A 254 -13.80 0.04 17.41
C LEU A 254 -14.66 0.33 18.63
N ARG A 255 -15.57 -0.59 19.00
CA ARG A 255 -16.45 -0.44 20.18
C ARG A 255 -15.67 -0.41 21.50
N GLU A 256 -14.62 -1.21 21.62
CA GLU A 256 -13.78 -1.27 22.81
C GLU A 256 -12.91 -0.02 22.97
N ASN A 257 -12.40 0.50 21.85
CA ASN A 257 -11.45 1.60 21.85
C ASN A 257 -12.09 2.98 21.67
N ARG A 258 -13.40 3.09 21.40
CA ARG A 258 -14.09 4.35 21.04
C ARG A 258 -13.86 5.56 21.94
N ASN A 259 -13.58 5.35 23.22
CA ASN A 259 -13.37 6.43 24.20
C ASN A 259 -11.92 6.95 24.23
N ARG A 260 -10.98 6.30 23.52
CA ARG A 260 -9.57 6.68 23.44
C ARG A 260 -9.35 7.81 22.42
N PRO A 261 -8.24 8.56 22.48
CA PRO A 261 -7.79 9.44 21.38
C PRO A 261 -7.72 8.69 20.05
N VAL A 262 -8.02 9.35 18.93
CA VAL A 262 -8.14 8.65 17.64
C VAL A 262 -6.85 7.97 17.19
N GLN A 263 -5.68 8.51 17.55
CA GLN A 263 -4.40 7.84 17.27
C GLN A 263 -4.27 6.52 18.03
N GLU A 264 -4.70 6.47 19.29
CA GLU A 264 -4.69 5.24 20.09
C GLU A 264 -5.70 4.23 19.59
N VAL A 265 -6.84 4.68 19.03
CA VAL A 265 -7.80 3.78 18.36
C VAL A 265 -7.14 3.15 17.14
N VAL A 266 -6.53 3.96 16.26
CA VAL A 266 -5.81 3.45 15.07
C VAL A 266 -4.73 2.46 15.48
N SER A 267 -3.85 2.81 16.42
CA SER A 267 -2.80 1.91 16.89
C SER A 267 -3.36 0.60 17.45
N ALA A 268 -4.42 0.66 18.27
CA ALA A 268 -5.01 -0.54 18.84
C ALA A 268 -5.57 -1.51 17.77
N ILE A 269 -6.26 -0.98 16.75
CA ILE A 269 -6.79 -1.81 15.65
C ILE A 269 -5.65 -2.42 14.82
N ILE A 270 -4.64 -1.62 14.47
CA ILE A 270 -3.49 -2.11 13.72
C ILE A 270 -2.75 -3.21 14.49
N ASP A 271 -2.51 -2.99 15.79
CA ASP A 271 -1.85 -3.97 16.65
C ASP A 271 -2.67 -5.27 16.74
N GLU A 272 -3.99 -5.17 16.78
CA GLU A 272 -4.90 -6.33 16.81
C GLU A 272 -4.84 -7.13 15.50
N VAL A 273 -4.90 -6.45 14.34
CA VAL A 273 -4.76 -7.09 13.02
C VAL A 273 -3.39 -7.77 12.89
N GLN A 274 -2.32 -7.10 13.30
CA GLN A 274 -0.96 -7.66 13.26
C GLN A 274 -0.75 -8.81 14.25
N HIS A 275 -1.40 -8.81 15.40
CA HIS A 275 -1.36 -9.94 16.33
C HIS A 275 -2.17 -11.13 15.83
N PHE A 276 -3.27 -10.88 15.10
CA PHE A 276 -4.09 -11.92 14.51
C PHE A 276 -3.39 -12.60 13.33
N SER A 277 -2.72 -11.80 12.48
CA SER A 277 -1.99 -12.28 11.31
C SER A 277 -0.51 -12.54 11.64
N SER A 278 -0.18 -13.78 11.98
CA SER A 278 1.21 -14.26 12.12
C SER A 278 1.95 -14.45 10.79
N VAL A 279 1.24 -14.31 9.67
CA VAL A 279 1.77 -14.43 8.30
C VAL A 279 2.16 -13.07 7.72
N GLU A 280 2.96 -13.09 6.64
CA GLU A 280 3.32 -11.90 5.90
C GLU A 280 2.06 -11.19 5.36
N GLN A 281 2.02 -9.87 5.49
CA GLN A 281 0.88 -9.05 5.09
C GLN A 281 0.54 -9.28 3.60
N HIS A 282 -0.72 -9.63 3.32
CA HIS A 282 -1.17 -9.99 1.97
C HIS A 282 -1.55 -8.77 1.12
N ASP A 283 -2.16 -7.76 1.74
CA ASP A 283 -2.57 -6.51 1.10
C ASP A 283 -2.28 -5.29 1.94
N ASP A 284 -2.27 -4.12 1.31
CA ASP A 284 -2.01 -2.87 2.01
C ASP A 284 -3.07 -2.60 3.08
N ILE A 285 -2.63 -2.15 4.26
CA ILE A 285 -3.53 -1.86 5.38
C ILE A 285 -3.64 -0.34 5.49
N THR A 286 -4.84 0.19 5.22
CA THR A 286 -5.13 1.62 5.39
C THR A 286 -6.33 1.80 6.30
N LEU A 287 -6.17 2.69 7.29
CA LEU A 287 -7.21 3.00 8.27
C LEU A 287 -7.25 4.51 8.52
N ILE A 288 -8.44 5.08 8.47
CA ILE A 288 -8.74 6.43 8.96
C ILE A 288 -9.80 6.31 10.04
N ILE A 289 -9.54 6.90 11.21
CA ILE A 289 -10.53 7.07 12.27
C ILE A 289 -10.83 8.56 12.42
N ALA A 290 -12.11 8.91 12.40
CA ALA A 290 -12.59 10.25 12.66
C ALA A 290 -13.68 10.21 13.75
N LYS A 291 -13.54 11.04 14.79
CA LYS A 291 -14.42 11.08 15.95
C LYS A 291 -14.98 12.49 16.13
N CYS A 292 -16.30 12.60 16.12
CA CYS A 292 -16.98 13.88 16.34
C CYS A 292 -17.00 14.22 17.84
N ARG A 293 -16.68 15.47 18.18
CA ARG A 293 -16.55 15.98 19.56
C ARG A 293 -17.84 16.57 20.12
#